data_AF-A0A9P6GZ28-F1
#
_entry.id   AF-A0A9P6GZ28-F1
#
_cell.length_a   1.000
_cell.length_b   1.000
_cell.length_c   1.000
_cell.angle_alpha   90.00
_cell.angle_beta   90.00
_cell.angle_gamma   90.00
#
_symmetry.space_group_name_H-M   'P 1'
#
loop_
_entity.id
_entity.type
_entity.pdbx_description
1 polymer ?
#
loop_
_entity_poly.entity_id
_entity_poly.type
_entity_poly.pdbx_seq_one_letter_code
_entity_poly.pdbx_strand_id
1 'polypeptide(L)'
;MRNILKESTNLKRKRTPGKIDKKEENERANILSYLKEKMDKSSDCNLQYDLHLCMEILEGKENQLVKDLKQELQGAIIELEDVTAKSIQLEMELENLSKE
;
A
#
# COMPACT_ATOMS: atom_id res chain seq x y z
N MET A 1 -34.36 10.82 31.40
CA MET A 1 -33.22 9.92 31.12
C MET A 1 -32.30 10.64 30.14
N ARG A 2 -30.99 10.69 30.44
CA ARG A 2 -30.00 11.52 29.73
C ARG A 2 -29.71 10.94 28.34
N ASN A 3 -29.67 11.81 27.32
CA ASN A 3 -29.24 11.52 25.96
C ASN A 3 -27.73 11.18 25.96
N ILE A 4 -27.36 9.89 26.06
CA ILE A 4 -25.97 9.45 26.32
C ILE A 4 -25.18 9.05 25.07
N LEU A 5 -25.76 9.03 23.87
CA LEU A 5 -24.99 8.68 22.66
C LEU A 5 -25.29 9.65 21.52
N LYS A 6 -24.68 10.84 21.57
CA LYS A 6 -24.44 11.60 20.33
C LYS A 6 -23.26 10.93 19.64
N GLU A 7 -23.54 10.06 18.68
CA GLU A 7 -22.54 9.48 17.78
C GLU A 7 -21.80 10.62 17.04
N SER A 8 -20.66 11.04 17.59
CA SER A 8 -19.79 12.08 17.04
C SER A 8 -18.84 11.54 15.96
N THR A 9 -18.90 10.25 15.65
CA THR A 9 -18.04 9.58 14.66
C THR A 9 -18.33 9.96 13.22
N ASN A 10 -19.50 10.54 12.93
CA ASN A 10 -19.88 11.01 11.59
C ASN A 10 -20.40 12.44 11.61
N LEU A 11 -19.67 13.37 12.24
CA LEU A 11 -19.82 14.79 11.90
C LEU A 11 -19.59 14.91 10.40
N LYS A 12 -20.68 15.03 9.63
CA LYS A 12 -20.68 15.40 8.21
C LYS A 12 -20.09 16.80 8.12
N ARG A 13 -18.76 16.90 8.26
CA ARG A 13 -18.00 18.07 7.84
C ARG A 13 -18.39 18.26 6.39
N LYS A 14 -18.86 19.46 6.04
CA LYS A 14 -19.12 19.89 4.66
C LYS A 14 -17.79 19.83 3.90
N ARG A 15 -17.36 18.62 3.51
CA ARG A 15 -16.18 18.40 2.68
C ARG A 15 -16.62 18.53 1.25
N THR A 16 -16.01 19.44 0.52
CA THR A 16 -16.05 19.44 -0.93
C THR A 16 -15.45 18.11 -1.39
N PRO A 17 -16.14 17.31 -2.23
CA PRO A 17 -15.59 16.06 -2.73
C PRO A 17 -14.26 16.35 -3.45
N GLY A 18 -13.19 15.66 -3.05
CA GLY A 18 -11.88 15.72 -3.71
C GLY A 18 -10.81 16.65 -3.11
N LYS A 19 -11.05 17.34 -1.99
CA LYS A 19 -9.97 18.07 -1.28
C LYS A 19 -9.76 17.52 0.13
N ILE A 20 -8.73 16.67 0.26
CA ILE A 20 -8.14 16.35 1.57
C ILE A 20 -7.39 17.60 2.01
N ASP A 21 -7.65 18.08 3.23
CA ASP A 21 -6.89 19.18 3.79
C ASP A 21 -5.46 18.68 4.06
N LYS A 22 -4.43 19.36 3.53
CA LYS A 22 -3.02 18.97 3.68
C LYS A 22 -2.63 18.77 5.15
N LYS A 23 -3.31 19.46 6.06
CA LYS A 23 -3.13 19.28 7.51
C LYS A 23 -3.58 17.90 7.99
N GLU A 24 -4.72 17.41 7.51
CA GLU A 24 -5.25 16.07 7.85
C GLU A 24 -4.37 14.95 7.26
N GLU A 25 -3.81 15.16 6.07
CA GLU A 25 -2.88 14.22 5.44
C GLU A 25 -1.56 14.09 6.22
N ASN A 26 -1.01 15.22 6.66
CA ASN A 26 0.21 15.24 7.48
C ASN A 26 -0.02 14.59 8.86
N GLU A 27 -1.14 14.88 9.51
CA GLU A 27 -1.50 14.26 10.79
C GLU A 27 -1.63 12.74 10.67
N ARG A 28 -2.27 12.24 9.61
CA ARG A 28 -2.36 10.81 9.32
C ARG A 28 -0.99 10.17 9.13
N ALA A 29 -0.09 10.80 8.37
CA ALA A 29 1.26 10.28 8.15
C ALA A 29 2.07 10.15 9.46
N ASN A 30 1.94 11.13 10.35
CA ASN A 30 2.57 11.08 11.67
C ASN A 30 2.02 9.95 12.54
N ILE A 31 0.69 9.73 12.52
CA ILE A 31 0.04 8.64 13.25
C ILE A 31 0.51 7.27 12.73
N LEU A 32 0.54 7.08 11.41
CA LEU A 32 1.01 5.82 10.81
C LEU A 32 2.47 5.52 11.17
N SER A 33 3.33 6.54 11.14
CA SER A 33 4.73 6.41 11.53
C SER A 33 4.87 5.99 12.99
N TYR A 34 4.08 6.58 13.89
CA TYR A 34 4.05 6.21 15.30
C TYR A 34 3.57 4.77 15.53
N LEU A 35 2.49 4.35 14.87
CA LEU A 35 1.95 3.00 15.01
C LEU A 35 2.94 1.95 14.52
N LYS A 36 3.63 2.23 13.42
CA LYS A 36 4.69 1.36 12.89
C LYS A 36 5.86 1.21 13.89
N GLU A 37 6.33 2.32 14.46
CA GLU A 37 7.40 2.28 15.46
C GLU A 37 7.00 1.46 16.71
N LYS A 38 5.73 1.56 17.13
CA LYS A 38 5.21 0.77 18.26
C LYS A 38 5.08 -0.71 17.93
N MET A 39 4.66 -1.04 16.71
CA MET A 39 4.58 -2.41 16.23
C MET A 39 5.96 -3.07 16.18
N ASP A 40 6.95 -2.37 15.59
CA ASP A 40 8.33 -2.88 15.44
C ASP A 40 9.03 -3.11 16.79
N LYS A 41 8.63 -2.36 17.83
CA LYS A 41 9.13 -2.50 19.20
C LYS A 41 8.36 -3.53 20.04
N SER A 42 7.20 -3.98 19.58
CA SER A 42 6.38 -4.96 20.27
C SER A 42 6.85 -6.37 19.94
N SER A 43 6.96 -7.23 20.95
CA SER A 43 7.09 -8.68 20.77
C SER A 43 5.75 -9.42 20.96
N ASP A 44 4.69 -8.72 21.38
CA ASP A 44 3.35 -9.29 21.51
C ASP A 44 2.68 -9.35 20.13
N CYS A 45 2.45 -10.57 19.66
CA CYS A 45 1.83 -10.84 18.37
C CYS A 45 0.39 -10.33 18.26
N ASN A 46 -0.38 -10.32 19.35
CA ASN A 46 -1.75 -9.82 19.33
C ASN A 46 -1.75 -8.30 19.13
N LEU A 47 -0.87 -7.61 19.85
CA LEU A 47 -0.71 -6.16 19.69
C LEU A 47 -0.19 -5.81 18.29
N GLN A 48 0.72 -6.60 17.73
CA GLN A 48 1.18 -6.40 16.35
C GLN A 48 0.02 -6.52 15.35
N TYR A 49 -0.84 -7.52 15.50
CA TYR A 49 -2.02 -7.70 14.66
C TYR A 49 -2.98 -6.52 14.75
N ASP A 50 -3.31 -6.08 15.97
CA ASP A 50 -4.21 -4.95 16.19
C ASP A 50 -3.66 -3.65 15.59
N LEU A 51 -2.35 -3.39 15.77
CA LEU A 51 -1.67 -2.25 15.18
C LEU A 51 -1.67 -2.30 13.65
N HIS A 52 -1.48 -3.49 13.07
CA HIS A 52 -1.57 -3.70 11.63
C HIS A 52 -2.96 -3.32 11.10
N LEU A 53 -4.02 -3.84 11.74
CA LEU A 53 -5.40 -3.53 11.36
C LEU A 53 -5.72 -2.04 11.49
N CYS A 54 -5.25 -1.37 12.55
CA CYS A 54 -5.41 0.07 12.71
C CYS A 54 -4.73 0.86 11.58
N MET A 55 -3.54 0.45 11.14
CA MET A 55 -2.85 1.09 10.02
C MET A 55 -3.63 0.90 8.71
N GLU A 56 -4.15 -0.30 8.42
CA GLU A 56 -4.97 -0.55 7.23
C GLU A 56 -6.23 0.33 7.19
N ILE A 57 -6.91 0.48 8.34
CA ILE A 57 -8.10 1.34 8.45
C ILE A 57 -7.75 2.82 8.20
N LEU A 58 -6.59 3.28 8.72
CA LEU A 58 -6.13 4.65 8.58
C LEU A 58 -5.63 4.98 7.17
N GLU A 59 -4.94 4.04 6.52
CA GLU A 59 -4.53 4.16 5.12
C GLU A 59 -5.76 4.06 4.19
N GLY A 60 -6.76 3.28 4.57
CA GLY A 60 -7.95 3.00 3.78
C GLY A 60 -7.71 1.82 2.83
N LYS A 61 -8.70 0.92 2.73
CA LYS A 61 -8.61 -0.31 1.91
C LYS A 61 -8.22 -0.06 0.45
N GLU A 62 -8.59 1.09 -0.10
CA GLU A 62 -8.25 1.50 -1.46
C GLU A 62 -6.74 1.77 -1.63
N ASN A 63 -6.07 2.30 -0.59
CA ASN A 63 -4.62 2.47 -0.60
C ASN A 63 -3.86 1.15 -0.46
N GLN A 64 -4.42 0.16 0.25
CA GLN A 64 -3.83 -1.16 0.33
C GLN A 64 -3.91 -1.89 -1.03
N LEU A 65 -5.08 -1.85 -1.69
CA LEU A 65 -5.23 -2.40 -3.04
C LEU A 65 -4.23 -1.76 -4.03
N VAL A 66 -4.01 -0.45 -3.96
CA VAL A 66 -3.04 0.25 -4.82
C VAL A 66 -1.60 -0.18 -4.49
N LYS A 67 -1.25 -0.40 -3.22
CA LYS A 67 0.07 -0.95 -2.85
C LYS A 67 0.26 -2.36 -3.41
N ASP A 68 -0.73 -3.23 -3.25
CA ASP A 68 -0.67 -4.62 -3.70
C ASP A 68 -0.54 -4.68 -5.23
N LEU A 69 -1.37 -3.93 -5.96
CA LEU A 69 -1.29 -3.81 -7.42
C LEU A 69 0.07 -3.27 -7.89
N LYS A 70 0.65 -2.31 -7.16
CA LYS A 70 1.97 -1.78 -7.48
C LYS A 70 3.06 -2.85 -7.32
N GLN A 71 2.98 -3.69 -6.29
CA GLN A 71 3.93 -4.78 -6.09
C GLN A 71 3.80 -5.84 -7.18
N GLU A 72 2.57 -6.25 -7.52
CA GLU A 72 2.33 -7.20 -8.62
C GLU A 72 2.84 -6.66 -9.96
N LEU A 73 2.59 -5.37 -10.25
CA LEU A 73 3.09 -4.73 -11.47
C LEU A 73 4.62 -4.72 -11.53
N GLN A 74 5.29 -4.46 -10.41
CA GLN A 74 6.75 -4.52 -10.35
C GLN A 74 7.27 -5.93 -10.63
N GLY A 75 6.62 -6.96 -10.08
CA GLY A 75 6.96 -8.36 -10.37
C GLY A 75 6.82 -8.69 -11.86
N ALA A 76 5.70 -8.29 -12.47
CA ALA A 76 5.46 -8.50 -13.90
C ALA A 76 6.48 -7.80 -14.81
N ILE A 77 6.95 -6.60 -14.43
CA ILE A 77 8.00 -5.88 -15.16
C ILE A 77 9.31 -6.67 -15.14
N ILE A 78 9.71 -7.19 -13.97
CA ILE A 78 10.95 -7.97 -13.84
C ILE A 78 10.87 -9.24 -14.69
N GLU A 79 9.75 -9.95 -14.64
CA GLU A 79 9.55 -11.15 -15.47
C GLU A 79 9.62 -10.83 -16.98
N LEU A 80 9.05 -9.69 -17.39
CA LEU A 80 9.12 -9.23 -18.78
C LEU A 80 10.55 -8.92 -19.21
N GLU A 81 11.33 -8.26 -18.36
CA GLU A 81 12.75 -7.96 -18.61
C GLU A 81 13.55 -9.26 -18.79
N ASP A 82 13.34 -10.23 -17.90
CA ASP A 82 14.00 -11.55 -17.96
C ASP A 82 13.65 -12.33 -19.24
N VAL A 83 12.37 -12.34 -19.62
CA VAL A 83 11.92 -13.00 -20.85
C VAL A 83 12.50 -12.30 -22.08
N THR A 84 12.53 -10.97 -22.07
CA THR A 84 13.09 -10.17 -23.18
C THR A 84 14.57 -10.47 -23.36
N ALA A 85 15.34 -10.52 -22.26
CA ALA A 85 16.76 -10.85 -22.30
C ALA A 85 17.00 -12.25 -22.90
N LYS A 86 16.20 -13.25 -22.49
CA LYS A 86 16.27 -14.61 -23.04
C LYS A 86 15.91 -14.66 -24.52
N SER A 87 14.87 -13.93 -24.95
CA SER A 87 14.48 -13.86 -26.36
C SER A 87 15.60 -13.29 -27.22
N ILE A 88 16.24 -12.19 -26.78
CA ILE A 88 17.38 -11.60 -27.49
C ILE A 88 18.53 -12.60 -27.60
N GLN A 89 18.85 -13.31 -26.52
CA GLN A 89 19.91 -14.32 -26.54
C GLN A 89 19.60 -15.44 -27.54
N LEU A 90 18.38 -15.97 -27.54
CA LEU A 90 17.95 -17.01 -28.47
C LEU A 90 17.95 -16.54 -29.93
N GLU A 91 17.55 -15.30 -30.19
CA GLU A 91 17.62 -14.69 -31.53
C GLU A 91 19.07 -14.63 -32.04
N MET A 92 20.02 -14.23 -31.18
CA MET A 92 21.44 -14.22 -31.52
C MET A 92 21.98 -15.63 -31.80
N GLU A 93 21.60 -16.62 -30.98
CA GLU A 93 21.99 -18.02 -31.18
C GLU A 93 21.46 -18.58 -32.51
N LEU A 94 20.19 -18.31 -32.83
CA LEU A 94 19.58 -18.69 -34.11
C LEU A 94 20.25 -18.01 -35.31
N GLU A 95 20.58 -16.73 -35.19
CA GLU A 95 21.27 -16.00 -36.25
C GLU A 95 22.67 -16.60 -36.52
N ASN A 96 23.38 -17.01 -35.47
CA ASN A 96 24.68 -17.67 -35.60
C ASN A 96 24.54 -19.06 -36.26
N LEU A 97 23.57 -19.86 -35.84
CA LEU A 97 23.28 -21.18 -36.43
C LEU A 97 22.82 -21.10 -37.90
N SER A 98 22.16 -20.01 -38.29
CA SER A 98 21.72 -19.77 -39.68
C SER A 98 22.86 -19.34 -40.61
N LYS A 99 24.00 -18.91 -40.07
CA LYS A 99 25.16 -18.44 -40.82
C LYS A 99 26.27 -19.50 -41.00
N GLU A 100 26.14 -20.66 -40.35
CA GLU A 100 26.96 -21.86 -40.58
C GLU A 100 26.39 -22.73 -41.71
#